data_AF-P0C5G6-F1
#
_entry.id   AF-P0C5G6-F1
#
_cell.length_a   1.000
_cell.length_b   1.000
_cell.length_c   1.000
_cell.angle_alpha   90.00
_cell.angle_beta   90.00
_cell.angle_gamma   90.00
#
_symmetry.space_group_name_H-M   'P 1'
#
loop_
_entity.id
_entity.type
_entity.pdbx_description
1 polymer ?
#
loop_
_entity_poly.entity_id
_entity_poly.type
_entity_poly.pdbx_seq_one_letter_code
_entity_poly.pdbx_strand_id
1 'polypeptide(L)' 'VACRCESDGPDVRSATFTGTVDLWNCNTGWHKCIATYTAVASCCKKD' A
#
# COMPACT_ATOMS: atom_id res chain seq x y z
N VAL A 1 -5.42 5.25 -6.15
CA VAL A 1 -5.81 5.81 -4.82
C VAL A 1 -4.63 5.63 -3.89
N ALA A 2 -4.27 6.65 -3.12
CA ALA A 2 -3.16 6.54 -2.18
C ALA A 2 -3.55 5.66 -0.98
N CYS A 3 -2.62 4.85 -0.48
CA CYS A 3 -2.82 4.00 0.68
C CYS A 3 -1.58 4.00 1.59
N ARG A 4 -1.82 3.77 2.88
CA ARG A 4 -0.78 3.73 3.91
C ARG A 4 0.01 2.44 3.79
N CYS A 5 1.33 2.55 3.85
CA CYS A 5 2.23 1.41 3.92
C CYS A 5 2.55 1.05 5.37
N GLU A 6 3.05 -0.16 5.61
CA GLU A 6 3.45 -0.61 6.95
C GLU A 6 4.53 0.31 7.56
N SER A 7 5.44 0.82 6.72
CA SER A 7 6.51 1.74 7.12
C SER A 7 6.03 3.12 7.59
N ASP A 8 4.78 3.50 7.32
CA ASP A 8 4.22 4.79 7.80
C ASP A 8 3.96 4.80 9.32
N GLY A 9 4.03 3.64 9.98
CA GLY A 9 3.69 3.52 11.39
C GLY A 9 2.18 3.61 11.65
N PRO A 10 1.75 3.49 12.91
CA PRO A 10 0.33 3.36 13.26
C PRO A 10 -0.45 4.67 13.17
N ASP A 11 0.23 5.83 13.21
CA ASP A 11 -0.44 7.12 13.18
C ASP A 11 -0.82 7.52 11.75
N VAL A 12 -2.12 7.70 11.54
CA VAL A 12 -2.69 8.03 10.22
C VAL A 12 -2.40 9.49 9.85
N ARG A 13 -2.20 10.37 10.84
CA ARG A 13 -1.96 11.80 10.59
C ARG A 13 -0.54 12.08 10.10
N SER A 14 0.43 11.28 10.53
CA SER A 14 1.82 11.35 10.07
C SER A 14 2.13 10.46 8.87
N ALA A 15 1.18 9.64 8.42
CA ALA A 15 1.41 8.71 7.31
C ALA A 15 1.71 9.47 6.00
N THR A 16 2.70 8.99 5.25
CA THR A 16 3.11 9.59 3.98
C THR A 16 2.20 9.18 2.81
N PHE A 17 1.46 8.08 2.97
CA PHE A 17 0.57 7.51 1.94
C PHE A 17 1.27 7.28 0.60
N THR A 18 2.48 6.73 0.65
CA THR A 18 3.29 6.46 -0.55
C THR A 18 2.83 5.24 -1.35
N GLY A 19 1.93 4.43 -0.80
CA GLY A 19 1.34 3.29 -1.50
C GLY A 19 0.25 3.70 -2.48
N THR A 20 0.04 2.88 -3.50
CA THR A 20 -1.06 2.97 -4.46
C THR A 20 -1.91 1.71 -4.39
N VAL A 21 -3.22 1.87 -4.27
CA VAL A 21 -4.17 0.77 -4.31
C VAL A 21 -4.24 0.18 -5.72
N ASP A 22 -4.05 -1.13 -5.80
CA ASP A 22 -4.18 -1.93 -7.01
C ASP A 22 -5.20 -3.06 -6.78
N LEU A 23 -6.00 -3.36 -7.80
CA LEU A 23 -7.00 -4.42 -7.69
C LEU A 23 -6.31 -5.77 -7.85
N TRP A 24 -6.67 -6.71 -6.98
CA TRP A 24 -6.06 -8.05 -6.89
C TRP A 24 -4.62 -8.07 -6.40
N ASN A 25 -3.67 -7.63 -7.22
CA ASN A 25 -2.24 -7.74 -6.92
C ASN A 25 -1.48 -6.55 -7.48
N CYS A 26 -0.25 -6.37 -7.02
CA CYS A 26 0.61 -5.30 -7.52
C CYS A 26 1.05 -5.57 -8.97
N ASN A 27 1.04 -4.52 -9.78
CA ASN A 27 1.67 -4.50 -11.10
C ASN A 27 3.15 -4.93 -11.06
N THR A 28 3.70 -5.35 -12.20
CA THR A 28 5.12 -5.72 -12.33
C THR A 28 6.03 -4.56 -11.92
N GLY A 29 7.02 -4.84 -11.07
CA GLY A 29 7.95 -3.84 -10.52
C GLY A 29 7.43 -3.10 -9.29
N TRP A 30 6.28 -3.51 -8.75
CA TRP A 30 5.74 -3.04 -7.47
C TRP A 30 5.71 -4.20 -6.47
N HIS A 31 5.83 -3.86 -5.19
CA HIS A 31 5.69 -4.79 -4.09
C HIS A 31 4.53 -4.39 -3.18
N LYS A 32 3.94 -5.35 -2.47
CA LYS A 32 2.93 -5.06 -1.44
C LYS A 32 3.62 -4.34 -0.29
N CYS A 33 3.16 -3.14 0.05
CA CYS A 33 3.78 -2.36 1.12
C CYS A 33 3.07 -2.51 2.47
N ILE A 34 1.99 -3.29 2.52
CA ILE A 34 1.33 -3.76 3.74
C ILE A 34 0.88 -5.20 3.50
N ALA A 35 0.94 -6.05 4.52
CA ALA A 35 0.60 -7.47 4.37
C ALA A 35 -0.83 -7.70 3.86
N THR A 36 -1.80 -6.95 4.40
CA THR A 36 -3.22 -7.05 4.04
C THR A 36 -3.82 -5.65 3.94
N TYR A 37 -4.40 -5.32 2.78
CA TYR A 37 -5.15 -4.07 2.59
C TYR A 37 -6.67 -4.33 2.60
N THR A 38 -7.18 -5.06 1.61
CA THR A 38 -8.56 -5.56 1.59
C THR A 38 -8.60 -6.94 0.93
N ALA A 39 -9.76 -7.61 0.92
CA ALA A 39 -9.91 -8.90 0.26
C ALA A 39 -9.78 -8.86 -1.28
N VAL A 40 -10.00 -7.69 -1.90
CA VAL A 40 -10.05 -7.53 -3.37
C VAL A 40 -9.01 -6.55 -3.92
N ALA A 41 -8.21 -5.94 -3.04
CA ALA A 41 -7.21 -4.96 -3.43
C ALA A 41 -5.97 -5.04 -2.53
N SER A 42 -4.82 -4.78 -3.15
CA SER A 42 -3.52 -4.68 -2.51
C SER A 42 -3.07 -3.22 -2.44
N CYS A 43 -2.35 -2.85 -1.38
CA CYS A 43 -1.65 -1.58 -1.33
C CYS A 43 -0.20 -1.81 -1.76
N CYS A 44 0.18 -1.18 -2.87
CA CYS A 44 1.41 -1.47 -3.59
C CYS A 44 2.33 -0.26 -3.61
N LYS A 45 3.63 -0.46 -3.47
CA LYS A 45 4.64 0.59 -3.62
C LYS A 45 5.68 0.16 -4.64
N LYS A 46 6.17 1.12 -5.43
CA LYS A 46 7.31 0.92 -6.31
C LYS A 46 8.57 1.14 -5.49
N ASP A 47 9.54 0.23 -5.64
CA ASP A 47 10.88 0.43 -5.06
C ASP A 47 11.47 1.80 -5.46
#